data_AF-A0A0V8QCN0-F1
#
_entry.id   AF-A0A0V8QCN0-F1
#
_cell.length_a   1.000
_cell.length_b   1.000
_cell.length_c   1.000
_cell.angle_alpha   90.00
_cell.angle_beta   90.00
_cell.angle_gamma   90.00
#
_symmetry.space_group_name_H-M   'P 1'
#
loop_
_entity.id
_entity.type
_entity.pdbx_description
1 polymer ?
#
loop_
_entity_poly.entity_id
_entity_poly.type
_entity_poly.pdbx_seq_one_letter_code
_entity_poly.pdbx_strand_id
1 'polypeptide(L)'
;MTVKELRRKTGLSQHKFADVVGVPLSSIQHWEQGYRTPPRYVLELMEKVLRYEGQLKYTAQDFELFKSNTCHRLKNRGDISFLSELLQSTEIEDRWALGRKEEALYLLAMSDYLSQKIGVSLCSKYDTYRVYKLNPVIYPLSVRVMGVEDNLPFTPIKEFLNYGIIEGDVYDVC
;
A
#
# COMPACT_ATOMS: atom_id res chain seq x y z
N MET A 1 -16.60 -2.27 5.68
CA MET A 1 -16.79 -0.86 5.28
C MET A 1 -18.13 -0.72 4.56
N THR A 2 -18.96 0.25 4.94
CA THR A 2 -20.26 0.55 4.30
C THR A 2 -20.14 1.70 3.29
N VAL A 3 -21.16 1.91 2.44
CA VAL A 3 -21.22 3.07 1.51
C VAL A 3 -21.13 4.39 2.27
N LYS A 4 -21.83 4.46 3.42
CA LYS A 4 -21.85 5.63 4.29
C LYS A 4 -20.47 5.95 4.85
N GLU A 5 -19.74 4.94 5.31
CA GLU A 5 -18.37 5.10 5.78
C GLU A 5 -17.44 5.56 4.66
N LEU A 6 -17.55 4.95 3.47
CA LEU A 6 -16.75 5.30 2.30
C LEU A 6 -16.96 6.76 1.88
N ARG A 7 -18.22 7.22 1.78
CA ARG A 7 -18.51 8.63 1.48
C ARG A 7 -18.00 9.57 2.56
N ARG A 8 -18.13 9.22 3.84
CA ARG A 8 -17.65 10.09 4.92
C ARG A 8 -16.14 10.31 4.86
N LYS A 9 -15.35 9.33 4.38
CA LYS A 9 -13.91 9.48 4.16
C LYS A 9 -13.56 10.51 3.07
N THR A 10 -14.45 10.79 2.13
CA THR A 10 -14.22 11.76 1.04
C THR A 10 -14.67 13.17 1.40
N GLY A 11 -15.48 13.34 2.46
CA GLY A 11 -16.08 14.61 2.82
C GLY A 11 -17.20 15.09 1.86
N LEU A 12 -17.62 14.24 0.91
CA LEU A 12 -18.62 14.60 -0.09
C LEU A 12 -20.07 14.51 0.44
N SER A 13 -20.95 15.36 -0.10
CA SER A 13 -22.40 15.20 0.05
C SER A 13 -22.88 13.93 -0.67
N GLN A 14 -24.08 13.41 -0.32
CA GLN A 14 -24.63 12.23 -0.99
C GLN A 14 -24.77 12.44 -2.51
N HIS A 15 -25.21 13.64 -2.93
CA HIS A 15 -25.35 14.00 -4.34
C HIS A 15 -24.01 14.00 -5.06
N LYS A 16 -23.02 14.74 -4.56
CA LYS A 16 -21.70 14.81 -5.19
C LYS A 16 -20.98 13.45 -5.19
N PHE A 17 -21.20 12.64 -4.15
CA PHE A 17 -20.67 11.27 -4.12
C PHE A 17 -21.30 10.40 -5.20
N ALA A 18 -22.63 10.45 -5.35
CA ALA A 18 -23.38 9.74 -6.38
C ALA A 18 -22.88 10.09 -7.79
N ASP A 19 -22.65 11.37 -8.06
CA ASP A 19 -22.10 11.86 -9.33
C ASP A 19 -20.71 11.30 -9.61
N VAL A 20 -19.81 11.36 -8.62
CA VAL A 20 -18.43 10.88 -8.76
C VAL A 20 -18.38 9.37 -9.01
N VAL A 21 -19.16 8.58 -8.27
CA VAL A 21 -19.12 7.11 -8.43
C VAL A 21 -20.00 6.60 -9.57
N GLY A 22 -20.75 7.47 -10.24
CA GLY A 22 -21.63 7.12 -11.35
C GLY A 22 -22.84 6.26 -10.96
N VAL A 23 -23.38 6.44 -9.75
CA VAL A 23 -24.53 5.67 -9.23
C VAL A 23 -25.70 6.60 -8.92
N PRO A 24 -26.96 6.23 -9.21
CA PRO A 24 -28.11 7.06 -8.86
C PRO A 24 -28.14 7.43 -7.37
N LEU A 25 -28.46 8.69 -7.07
CA LEU A 25 -28.57 9.20 -5.70
C LEU A 25 -29.52 8.35 -4.83
N SER A 26 -30.63 7.90 -5.39
CA SER A 26 -31.59 7.03 -4.70
C SER A 26 -30.98 5.72 -4.22
N SER A 27 -30.07 5.11 -5.01
CA SER A 27 -29.34 3.90 -4.62
C SER A 27 -28.39 4.19 -3.46
N ILE A 28 -27.65 5.30 -3.50
CA ILE A 28 -26.78 5.73 -2.39
C ILE A 28 -27.60 5.92 -1.10
N GLN A 29 -28.74 6.61 -1.18
CA GLN A 29 -29.62 6.84 -0.03
C GLN A 29 -30.15 5.54 0.57
N HIS A 30 -30.67 4.64 -0.26
CA HIS A 30 -31.16 3.34 0.20
C HIS A 30 -30.07 2.48 0.84
N TRP A 31 -28.84 2.52 0.32
CA TRP A 31 -27.71 1.81 0.92
C TRP A 31 -27.25 2.42 2.24
N GLU A 32 -27.20 3.75 2.35
CA GLU A 32 -26.80 4.41 3.60
C GLU A 32 -27.84 4.29 4.72
N GLN A 33 -29.11 4.12 4.37
CA GLN A 33 -30.23 3.91 5.29
C GLN A 33 -30.43 2.44 5.66
N GLY A 34 -29.73 1.51 4.98
CA GLY A 34 -29.86 0.07 5.23
C GLY A 34 -31.09 -0.59 4.60
N TYR A 35 -31.83 0.11 3.73
CA TYR A 35 -32.95 -0.47 2.98
C TYR A 35 -32.50 -1.52 1.97
N ARG A 36 -31.27 -1.37 1.44
CA ARG A 36 -30.60 -2.35 0.58
C ARG A 36 -29.12 -2.40 0.96
N THR A 37 -28.46 -3.49 0.60
CA THR A 37 -27.00 -3.62 0.74
C THR A 37 -26.41 -3.78 -0.66
N PRO A 38 -25.41 -2.97 -1.07
CA PRO A 38 -24.76 -3.17 -2.34
C PRO A 38 -23.98 -4.50 -2.32
N PRO A 39 -23.87 -5.19 -3.46
CA PRO A 39 -22.91 -6.27 -3.60
C PRO A 39 -21.50 -5.79 -3.22
N ARG A 40 -20.69 -6.68 -2.61
CA ARG A 40 -19.34 -6.35 -2.14
C ARG A 40 -18.46 -5.73 -3.25
N TYR A 41 -18.52 -6.26 -4.46
CA TYR A 41 -17.73 -5.75 -5.58
C TYR A 41 -18.08 -4.30 -5.96
N VAL A 42 -19.32 -3.85 -5.72
CA VAL A 42 -19.74 -2.46 -6.01
C VAL A 42 -19.04 -1.49 -5.06
N LEU A 43 -18.89 -1.84 -3.78
CA LEU A 43 -18.11 -1.05 -2.82
C LEU A 43 -16.64 -0.96 -3.25
N GLU A 44 -16.06 -2.08 -3.68
CA GLU A 44 -14.68 -2.13 -4.17
C GLU A 44 -14.48 -1.28 -5.44
N LEU A 45 -15.47 -1.27 -6.36
CA LEU A 45 -15.45 -0.41 -7.54
C LEU A 45 -15.56 1.08 -7.20
N MET A 46 -16.47 1.46 -6.29
CA MET A 46 -16.59 2.85 -5.83
C MET A 46 -15.28 3.34 -5.23
N GLU A 47 -14.63 2.52 -4.41
CA GLU A 47 -13.35 2.88 -3.81
C GLU A 47 -12.27 3.12 -4.89
N LYS A 48 -12.21 2.27 -5.92
CA LYS A 48 -11.30 2.45 -7.06
C LYS A 48 -11.58 3.74 -7.83
N VAL A 49 -12.86 4.02 -8.12
CA VAL A 49 -13.26 5.26 -8.82
C VAL A 49 -12.88 6.49 -8.00
N LEU A 50 -13.18 6.50 -6.70
CA LEU A 50 -12.85 7.62 -5.81
C LEU A 50 -11.34 7.86 -5.70
N ARG A 51 -10.51 6.81 -5.76
CA ARG A 51 -9.05 6.95 -5.83
C ARG A 51 -8.60 7.53 -7.16
N TYR A 52 -9.19 7.08 -8.27
CA TYR A 52 -8.91 7.60 -9.61
C TYR A 52 -9.27 9.08 -9.74
N GLU A 53 -10.43 9.46 -9.20
CA GLU A 53 -10.95 10.84 -9.18
C GLU A 53 -10.29 11.73 -8.10
N GLY A 54 -9.25 11.23 -7.42
CA GLY A 54 -8.51 11.97 -6.39
C GLY A 54 -9.31 12.32 -5.13
N GLN A 55 -10.49 11.71 -4.93
CA GLN A 55 -11.36 11.96 -3.79
C GLN A 55 -10.96 11.16 -2.54
N LEU A 56 -10.24 10.05 -2.72
CA LEU A 56 -9.62 9.29 -1.64
C LEU A 56 -8.10 9.43 -1.70
N LYS A 57 -7.53 9.97 -0.63
CA LYS A 57 -6.08 10.02 -0.45
C LYS A 57 -5.54 8.62 -0.16
N TYR A 58 -4.33 8.36 -0.65
CA TYR A 58 -3.55 7.21 -0.21
C TYR A 58 -3.27 7.34 1.30
N THR A 59 -3.53 6.26 2.05
CA THR A 59 -3.45 6.25 3.51
C THR A 59 -2.37 5.27 4.00
N ALA A 60 -1.97 5.41 5.27
CA ALA A 60 -1.09 4.43 5.91
C ALA A 60 -1.68 3.00 5.87
N GLN A 61 -3.01 2.85 5.93
CA GLN A 61 -3.66 1.54 5.82
C GLN A 61 -3.49 0.93 4.42
N ASP A 62 -3.50 1.75 3.36
CA ASP A 62 -3.28 1.29 1.99
C ASP A 62 -1.87 0.77 1.83
N PHE A 63 -0.91 1.47 2.44
CA PHE A 63 0.47 1.02 2.47
C PHE A 63 0.64 -0.28 3.24
N GLU A 64 0.04 -0.43 4.44
CA GLU A 64 0.05 -1.70 5.17
C GLU A 64 -0.52 -2.87 4.35
N LEU A 65 -1.64 -2.64 3.67
CA LEU A 65 -2.23 -3.65 2.79
C LEU A 65 -1.30 -4.02 1.63
N PHE A 66 -0.65 -3.01 1.04
CA PHE A 66 0.36 -3.23 -0.01
C PHE A 66 1.54 -4.07 0.48
N LYS A 67 2.09 -3.75 1.67
CA LYS A 67 3.19 -4.50 2.27
C LYS A 67 2.80 -5.95 2.54
N SER A 68 1.65 -6.19 3.17
CA SER A 68 1.12 -7.53 3.44
C SER A 68 0.96 -8.36 2.16
N ASN A 69 0.33 -7.80 1.12
CA ASN A 69 0.19 -8.47 -0.18
C ASN A 69 1.55 -8.81 -0.81
N THR A 70 2.52 -7.90 -0.69
CA THR A 70 3.88 -8.10 -1.21
C THR A 70 4.59 -9.24 -0.47
N CYS A 71 4.49 -9.29 0.86
CA CYS A 71 5.07 -10.36 1.68
C CYS A 71 4.40 -11.72 1.41
N HIS A 72 3.08 -11.77 1.24
CA HIS A 72 2.41 -13.01 0.79
C HIS A 72 2.88 -13.44 -0.61
N ARG A 73 3.08 -12.49 -1.53
CA ARG A 73 3.61 -12.76 -2.88
C ARG A 73 5.02 -13.34 -2.82
N LEU A 74 5.89 -12.79 -1.95
CA LEU A 74 7.22 -13.33 -1.65
C LEU A 74 7.14 -14.76 -1.08
N LYS A 75 6.34 -14.97 -0.03
CA LYS A 75 6.18 -16.27 0.65
C LYS A 75 5.70 -17.37 -0.30
N ASN A 76 4.75 -17.05 -1.18
CA ASN A 76 4.17 -18.02 -2.11
C ASN A 76 5.09 -18.38 -3.28
N ARG A 77 5.94 -17.45 -3.75
CA ARG A 77 6.80 -17.66 -4.92
C ARG A 77 8.22 -18.10 -4.56
N GLY A 78 8.68 -17.75 -3.36
CA GLY A 78 10.05 -17.90 -2.93
C GLY A 78 10.96 -16.78 -3.44
N ASP A 79 12.11 -16.66 -2.78
CA ASP A 79 13.03 -15.52 -2.88
C ASP A 79 13.48 -15.23 -4.32
N ILE A 80 14.04 -16.23 -5.00
CA ILE A 80 14.61 -16.08 -6.35
C ILE A 80 13.53 -15.74 -7.37
N SER A 81 12.40 -16.45 -7.32
CA SER A 81 11.29 -16.24 -8.25
C SER A 81 10.68 -14.85 -8.11
N PHE A 82 10.46 -14.40 -6.87
CA PHE A 82 9.94 -13.07 -6.60
C PHE A 82 10.93 -11.97 -6.99
N LEU A 83 12.23 -12.14 -6.67
CA LEU A 83 13.26 -11.19 -7.09
C LEU A 83 13.33 -11.08 -8.61
N SER A 84 13.38 -12.21 -9.32
CA SER A 84 13.39 -12.25 -10.78
C SER A 84 12.17 -11.53 -11.37
N GLU A 85 10.98 -11.77 -10.84
CA GLU A 85 9.74 -11.08 -11.22
C GLU A 85 9.85 -9.56 -11.04
N LEU A 86 10.31 -9.09 -9.88
CA LEU A 86 10.48 -7.66 -9.62
C LEU A 86 11.48 -7.02 -10.60
N LEU A 87 12.63 -7.66 -10.83
CA LEU A 87 13.69 -7.12 -11.70
C LEU A 87 13.26 -7.07 -13.17
N GLN A 88 12.40 -7.98 -13.62
CA GLN A 88 11.87 -8.01 -14.98
C GLN A 88 10.65 -7.10 -15.18
N SER A 89 10.03 -6.63 -14.10
CA SER A 89 8.88 -5.73 -14.14
C SER A 89 9.27 -4.24 -14.21
N THR A 90 8.27 -3.39 -14.46
CA THR A 90 8.35 -1.93 -14.30
C THR A 90 7.64 -1.46 -13.03
N GLU A 91 7.32 -2.37 -12.09
CA GLU A 91 6.43 -2.06 -10.97
C GLU A 91 6.98 -0.92 -10.10
N ILE A 92 8.30 -0.90 -9.84
CA ILE A 92 8.94 0.16 -9.05
C ILE A 92 8.81 1.52 -9.75
N GLU A 93 9.11 1.59 -11.04
CA GLU A 93 9.00 2.82 -11.83
C GLU A 93 7.57 3.31 -11.95
N ASP A 94 6.62 2.40 -12.17
CA ASP A 94 5.19 2.71 -12.29
C ASP A 94 4.65 3.31 -10.98
N ARG A 95 5.00 2.71 -9.84
CA ARG A 95 4.65 3.28 -8.51
C ARG A 95 5.27 4.66 -8.32
N TRP A 96 6.53 4.81 -8.71
CA TRP A 96 7.23 6.09 -8.61
C TRP A 96 6.55 7.19 -9.44
N ALA A 97 6.22 6.90 -10.69
CA ALA A 97 5.56 7.81 -11.61
C ALA A 97 4.17 8.22 -11.12
N LEU A 98 3.45 7.32 -10.46
CA LEU A 98 2.16 7.59 -9.82
C LEU A 98 2.27 8.39 -8.50
N GLY A 99 3.47 8.79 -8.10
CA GLY A 99 3.72 9.51 -6.85
C GLY A 99 3.64 8.63 -5.59
N ARG A 100 3.51 7.31 -5.74
CA ARG A 100 3.47 6.33 -4.64
C ARG A 100 4.88 5.91 -4.25
N LYS A 101 5.64 6.88 -3.73
CA LYS A 101 7.06 6.70 -3.43
C LYS A 101 7.29 5.67 -2.32
N GLU A 102 6.34 5.56 -1.38
CA GLU A 102 6.37 4.58 -0.30
C GLU A 102 6.34 3.15 -0.85
N GLU A 103 5.43 2.85 -1.79
CA GLU A 103 5.34 1.54 -2.46
C GLU A 103 6.59 1.24 -3.29
N ALA A 104 7.06 2.22 -4.06
CA ALA A 104 8.25 2.08 -4.90
C ALA A 104 9.50 1.77 -4.08
N LEU A 105 9.74 2.54 -3.01
CA LEU A 105 10.89 2.34 -2.13
C LEU A 105 10.78 1.06 -1.30
N TYR A 106 9.57 0.63 -0.93
CA TYR A 106 9.35 -0.67 -0.28
C TYR A 106 9.76 -1.85 -1.19
N LEU A 107 9.34 -1.83 -2.45
CA LEU A 107 9.73 -2.86 -3.41
C LEU A 107 11.23 -2.84 -3.71
N LEU A 108 11.84 -1.65 -3.78
CA LEU A 108 13.28 -1.52 -3.92
C LEU A 108 14.03 -2.07 -2.70
N ALA A 109 13.58 -1.76 -1.49
CA ALA A 109 14.11 -2.33 -0.26
C ALA A 109 14.02 -3.86 -0.24
N MET A 110 12.88 -4.40 -0.69
CA MET A 110 12.67 -5.85 -0.82
C MET A 110 13.63 -6.47 -1.84
N SER A 111 13.81 -5.83 -3.00
CA SER A 111 14.77 -6.26 -4.02
C SER A 111 16.20 -6.26 -3.49
N ASP A 112 16.59 -5.21 -2.77
CA ASP A 112 17.93 -5.07 -2.20
C ASP A 112 18.15 -6.12 -1.10
N TYR A 113 17.18 -6.32 -0.21
CA TYR A 113 17.19 -7.34 0.84
C TYR A 113 17.39 -8.74 0.27
N LEU A 114 16.59 -9.12 -0.74
CA LEU A 114 16.69 -10.43 -1.37
C LEU A 114 18.01 -10.60 -2.13
N SER A 115 18.49 -9.54 -2.79
CA SER A 115 19.79 -9.58 -3.50
C SER A 115 20.93 -9.87 -2.53
N GLN A 116 20.96 -9.17 -1.39
CA GLN A 116 21.94 -9.41 -0.33
C GLN A 116 21.80 -10.82 0.27
N LYS A 117 20.57 -11.25 0.56
CA LYS A 117 20.27 -12.59 1.11
C LYS A 117 20.74 -13.72 0.19
N ILE A 118 20.55 -13.58 -1.13
CA ILE A 118 20.93 -14.59 -2.14
C ILE A 118 22.43 -14.48 -2.48
N GLY A 119 23.07 -13.34 -2.19
CA GLY A 119 24.49 -13.11 -2.50
C GLY A 119 24.73 -12.64 -3.95
N VAL A 120 23.77 -11.93 -4.53
CA VAL A 120 23.89 -11.32 -5.87
C VAL A 120 24.07 -9.81 -5.78
N SER A 121 24.65 -9.21 -6.83
CA SER A 121 24.81 -7.76 -6.91
C SER A 121 23.46 -7.05 -7.06
N LEU A 122 23.40 -5.80 -6.56
CA LEU A 122 22.21 -4.96 -6.71
C LEU A 122 21.97 -4.61 -8.18
N CYS A 123 20.71 -4.56 -8.59
CA CYS A 123 20.33 -4.15 -9.94
C CYS A 123 20.59 -2.66 -10.16
N SER A 124 21.48 -2.31 -11.10
CA SER A 124 21.86 -0.92 -11.39
C SER A 124 20.74 -0.07 -11.97
N LYS A 125 19.69 -0.70 -12.54
CA LYS A 125 18.45 -0.04 -13.02
C LYS A 125 17.88 0.91 -11.97
N TYR A 126 18.01 0.56 -10.68
CA TYR A 126 17.40 1.29 -9.59
C TYR A 126 18.35 2.24 -8.83
N ASP A 127 19.60 2.41 -9.28
CA ASP A 127 20.59 3.26 -8.58
C ASP A 127 20.12 4.70 -8.38
N THR A 128 19.35 5.23 -9.34
CA THR A 128 18.77 6.57 -9.27
C THR A 128 17.74 6.71 -8.15
N TYR A 129 17.10 5.62 -7.72
CA TYR A 129 16.15 5.61 -6.60
C TYR A 129 16.84 5.40 -5.25
N ARG A 130 18.05 4.80 -5.23
CA ARG A 130 18.80 4.48 -3.99
C ARG A 130 19.29 5.70 -3.21
N VAL A 131 19.21 6.88 -3.80
CA VAL A 131 19.55 8.15 -3.13
C VAL A 131 18.40 8.72 -2.30
N TYR A 132 17.19 8.19 -2.44
CA TYR A 132 16.01 8.72 -1.76
C TYR A 132 15.73 8.02 -0.43
N LYS A 133 15.26 8.80 0.54
CA LYS A 133 14.84 8.31 1.85
C LYS A 133 13.56 9.02 2.28
N LEU A 134 12.59 8.25 2.75
CA LEU A 134 11.33 8.79 3.26
C LEU A 134 11.58 9.58 4.54
N ASN A 135 11.00 10.78 4.60
CA ASN A 135 11.03 11.66 5.77
C ASN A 135 9.63 12.30 5.91
N PRO A 136 8.88 12.03 6.99
CA PRO A 136 9.27 11.26 8.18
C PRO A 136 9.47 9.77 7.92
N VAL A 137 10.18 9.10 8.84
CA VAL A 137 10.31 7.63 8.85
C VAL A 137 8.94 6.99 8.99
N ILE A 138 8.70 5.94 8.21
CA ILE A 138 7.43 5.19 8.23
C ILE A 138 7.57 4.01 9.18
N TYR A 139 6.75 4.02 10.24
CA TYR A 139 6.57 2.92 11.16
C TYR A 139 5.36 2.08 10.77
N PRO A 140 5.38 0.75 11.03
CA PRO A 140 4.21 -0.08 10.87
C PRO A 140 3.03 0.48 11.65
N LEU A 141 1.83 0.38 11.10
CA LEU A 141 0.64 0.93 11.75
C LEU A 141 0.43 0.36 13.16
N SER A 142 0.76 -0.91 13.39
CA SER A 142 0.71 -1.54 14.71
C SER A 142 1.62 -0.82 15.73
N VAL A 143 2.87 -0.53 15.34
CA VAL A 143 3.83 0.22 16.18
C VAL A 143 3.31 1.61 16.49
N ARG A 144 2.79 2.32 15.47
CA ARG A 144 2.23 3.67 15.65
C ARG A 144 1.03 3.71 16.58
N VAL A 145 0.17 2.69 16.50
CA VAL A 145 -1.01 2.57 17.37
C VAL A 145 -0.60 2.25 18.80
N MET A 146 0.45 1.45 18.99
CA MET A 146 0.99 1.11 20.31
C MET A 146 1.84 2.24 20.93
N GLY A 147 2.33 3.19 20.13
CA GLY A 147 3.17 4.29 20.61
C GLY A 147 4.54 3.83 21.12
N VAL A 148 5.11 2.80 20.47
CA VAL A 148 6.37 2.15 20.88
C VAL A 148 7.51 2.39 19.88
N GLU A 149 7.49 3.53 19.18
CA GLU A 149 8.50 3.89 18.18
C GLU A 149 9.94 3.92 18.74
N ASP A 150 10.10 4.24 20.02
CA ASP A 150 11.40 4.28 20.72
C ASP A 150 11.87 2.91 21.23
N ASN A 151 11.00 1.90 21.24
CA ASN A 151 11.31 0.56 21.74
C ASN A 151 10.61 -0.51 20.89
N LEU A 152 11.11 -0.71 19.67
CA LEU A 152 10.52 -1.61 18.69
C LEU A 152 10.49 -3.07 19.21
N PRO A 153 9.38 -3.79 19.03
CA PRO A 153 9.25 -5.18 19.50
C PRO A 153 9.97 -6.20 18.59
N PHE A 154 10.66 -5.73 17.55
CA PHE A 154 11.40 -6.55 16.59
C PHE A 154 12.63 -5.79 16.09
N THR A 155 13.58 -6.51 15.49
CA THR A 155 14.76 -5.93 14.86
C THR A 155 14.44 -5.52 13.42
N PRO A 156 14.56 -4.23 13.04
CA PRO A 156 14.25 -3.82 11.68
C PRO A 156 15.26 -4.32 10.65
N ILE A 157 14.79 -4.65 9.44
CA ILE A 157 15.64 -5.03 8.31
C ILE A 157 16.40 -3.80 7.80
N LYS A 158 17.73 -3.94 7.71
CA LYS A 158 18.66 -2.86 7.33
C LYS A 158 18.31 -2.22 5.98
N GLU A 159 17.96 -3.02 4.99
CA GLU A 159 17.68 -2.55 3.63
C GLU A 159 16.45 -1.64 3.61
N PHE A 160 15.43 -1.89 4.44
CA PHE A 160 14.27 -1.01 4.57
C PHE A 160 14.60 0.29 5.32
N LEU A 161 15.47 0.23 6.33
CA LEU A 161 15.94 1.41 7.06
C LEU A 161 16.65 2.43 6.15
N ASN A 162 17.38 1.95 5.14
CA ASN A 162 18.04 2.82 4.16
C ASN A 162 17.05 3.76 3.47
N TYR A 163 15.80 3.32 3.31
CA TYR A 163 14.72 4.05 2.65
C TYR A 163 13.77 4.76 3.62
N GLY A 164 14.03 4.70 4.93
CA GLY A 164 13.18 5.33 5.94
C GLY A 164 11.92 4.53 6.24
N ILE A 165 11.95 3.22 6.08
CA ILE A 165 10.86 2.30 6.39
C ILE A 165 11.32 1.39 7.53
N ILE A 166 10.55 1.33 8.61
CA ILE A 166 10.73 0.33 9.66
C ILE A 166 9.94 -0.91 9.23
N GLU A 167 10.64 -1.99 8.95
CA GLU A 167 10.02 -3.27 8.59
C GLU A 167 10.71 -4.41 9.33
N GLY A 168 9.91 -5.34 9.84
CA GLY A 168 10.37 -6.54 10.56
C GLY A 168 10.63 -7.69 9.60
N ASP A 169 10.49 -8.92 10.09
CA ASP A 169 10.63 -10.12 9.25
C ASP A 169 9.55 -10.18 8.16
N VAL A 170 9.96 -10.07 6.90
CA VAL A 170 9.07 -10.10 5.72
C VAL A 170 8.46 -11.48 5.45
N TYR A 171 8.90 -12.53 6.15
CA TYR A 171 8.29 -13.86 6.10
C TYR A 171 7.28 -14.12 7.22
N ASP A 172 7.29 -13.29 8.27
CA ASP A 172 6.36 -13.36 9.39
C ASP A 172 5.02 -12.68 9.05
N VAL A 173 4.36 -13.23 8.02
CA VAL A 173 3.01 -12.87 7.61
C VAL A 173 2.04 -13.97 8.04
N CYS A 174 1.17 -13.63 9.00
CA CYS A 174 0.01 -14.40 9.45
C CYS A 174 -1.10 -14.43 8.40
#